data_AF-A0A7Y9XC83-F1
#
_entry.id   AF-A0A7Y9XC83-F1
#
_cell.length_a   1.000
_cell.length_b   1.000
_cell.length_c   1.000
_cell.angle_alpha   90.00
_cell.angle_beta   90.00
_cell.angle_gamma   90.00
#
_symmetry.space_group_name_H-M   'P 1'
#
loop_
_entity.id
_entity.type
_entity.pdbx_description
1 polymer ?
#
loop_
_entity_poly.entity_id
_entity_poly.type
_entity_poly.pdbx_seq_one_letter_code
_entity_poly.pdbx_strand_id
1 'polypeptide(L)'
;MASASGANTPPMSWEGIDHALNRVRGEADRIALDLADLDGHVGHRMLRGADLVGRTRRRWEHASEHVHSLWAVYDAFRRVVDRIQELRVSGGGGHEDQALLTSLLNDASVPLPAREVPLRERGLLHAGGESTTLAAAVARMSADYEEATEVISAVETAWDALHPRLAELDAMWHEICTFSDLVGLGEDEHESLRADLDAVGATVRRDPLSLVEDGHVDASSLERLRLRLERVRGELRDALRMRDSYDESVERLRSAIDDVGEVLARARRLREQVVAKISSPPAVGVPDHVPALRTGVADMDALRSRGRWRELGARFGSLQRAVHEASDDAREREADLTGLLERRAELRGRLDAYRARAVRLGVAGDGRLVGLHRVAHWALWTAPCDLRAATAALSSYRRALQEIGGTGAPVNRTTPDAGASDGESEGGVSR
;
A
#
# COMPACT_ATOMS: atom_id res chain seq x y z
N MET A 1 7.93 -77.70 -17.09
CA MET A 1 7.79 -78.71 -16.01
C MET A 1 8.84 -78.47 -14.96
N ALA A 2 8.45 -78.04 -13.75
CA ALA A 2 9.18 -78.22 -12.50
C ALA A 2 8.27 -77.69 -11.36
N SER A 3 7.94 -78.57 -10.41
CA SER A 3 7.39 -78.34 -9.05
C SER A 3 6.70 -76.98 -8.77
N ALA A 4 5.39 -76.88 -8.59
CA ALA A 4 4.52 -77.70 -7.72
C ALA A 4 5.10 -77.88 -6.30
N SER A 5 5.00 -76.82 -5.51
CA SER A 5 5.09 -76.86 -4.04
C SER A 5 4.24 -75.72 -3.44
N GLY A 6 2.93 -75.73 -3.74
CA GLY A 6 1.98 -74.98 -2.95
C GLY A 6 2.06 -75.49 -1.51
N ALA A 7 2.43 -74.63 -0.57
CA ALA A 7 2.44 -74.99 0.84
C ALA A 7 1.01 -75.35 1.23
N ASN A 8 0.78 -76.64 1.53
CA ASN A 8 -0.54 -77.16 1.88
C ASN A 8 -0.87 -76.74 3.32
N THR A 9 -1.13 -75.45 3.49
CA THR A 9 -1.61 -74.86 4.73
C THR A 9 -2.92 -75.56 5.07
N PRO A 10 -3.07 -76.21 6.24
CA PRO A 10 -4.30 -76.89 6.58
C PRO A 10 -5.47 -75.90 6.50
N PRO A 11 -6.62 -76.28 5.92
CA PRO A 11 -7.74 -75.37 5.75
C PRO A 11 -8.19 -74.82 7.10
N MET A 12 -8.55 -73.53 7.14
CA MET A 12 -8.94 -72.86 8.37
C MET A 12 -10.10 -73.61 9.05
N SER A 13 -10.14 -73.64 10.39
CA SER A 13 -11.33 -74.13 11.10
C SER A 13 -12.55 -73.28 10.72
N TRP A 14 -13.76 -73.85 10.85
CA TRP A 14 -15.00 -73.11 10.55
C TRP A 14 -15.12 -71.80 11.36
N GLU A 15 -14.69 -71.78 12.62
CA GLU A 15 -14.60 -70.53 13.42
C GLU A 15 -13.60 -69.52 12.83
N GLY A 16 -12.47 -69.99 12.29
CA GLY A 16 -11.49 -69.15 11.60
C GLY A 16 -12.03 -68.56 10.29
N ILE A 17 -12.77 -69.36 9.50
CA ILE A 17 -13.47 -68.93 8.29
C ILE A 17 -14.54 -67.89 8.63
N ASP A 18 -15.36 -68.13 9.66
CA ASP A 18 -16.42 -67.21 10.08
C ASP A 18 -15.85 -65.89 10.63
N HIS A 19 -14.73 -65.94 11.37
CA HIS A 19 -14.01 -64.74 11.79
C HIS A 19 -13.40 -63.97 10.61
N ALA A 20 -12.78 -64.66 9.65
CA ALA A 20 -12.23 -64.03 8.45
C ALA A 20 -13.33 -63.39 7.59
N LEU A 21 -14.45 -64.08 7.40
CA LEU A 21 -15.62 -63.58 6.68
C LEU A 21 -16.21 -62.35 7.35
N ASN A 22 -16.39 -62.35 8.68
CA ASN A 22 -16.87 -61.17 9.41
C ASN A 22 -15.90 -59.97 9.31
N ARG A 23 -14.59 -60.22 9.28
CA ARG A 23 -13.58 -59.16 9.07
C ARG A 23 -13.71 -58.53 7.68
N VAL A 24 -13.71 -59.36 6.64
CA VAL A 24 -13.80 -58.91 5.23
C VAL A 24 -15.13 -58.20 4.97
N ARG A 25 -16.23 -58.62 5.61
CA ARG A 25 -17.51 -57.89 5.57
C ARG A 25 -17.42 -56.51 6.22
N GLY A 26 -16.84 -56.40 7.42
CA GLY A 26 -16.63 -55.11 8.08
C GLY A 26 -15.64 -54.18 7.33
N GLU A 27 -14.75 -54.73 6.51
CA GLU A 27 -13.93 -53.98 5.56
C GLU A 27 -14.75 -53.51 4.35
N ALA A 28 -15.60 -54.38 3.78
CA ALA A 28 -16.52 -54.02 2.69
C ALA A 28 -17.48 -52.89 3.09
N ASP A 29 -18.11 -53.00 4.27
CA ASP A 29 -19.07 -52.04 4.79
C ASP A 29 -18.41 -50.67 5.08
N ARG A 30 -17.14 -50.66 5.54
CA ARG A 30 -16.37 -49.43 5.75
C ARG A 30 -16.05 -48.74 4.42
N ILE A 31 -15.51 -49.48 3.45
CA ILE A 31 -15.16 -48.93 2.13
C ILE A 31 -16.43 -48.43 1.41
N ALA A 32 -17.58 -49.07 1.61
CA ALA A 32 -18.86 -48.59 1.11
C ALA A 32 -19.24 -47.21 1.68
N LEU A 33 -18.98 -46.97 2.97
CA LEU A 33 -19.20 -45.69 3.63
C LEU A 33 -18.25 -44.62 3.08
N ASP A 34 -16.94 -44.91 3.05
CA ASP A 34 -15.91 -44.00 2.56
C ASP A 34 -16.16 -43.60 1.09
N LEU A 35 -16.63 -44.54 0.26
CA LEU A 35 -17.07 -44.29 -1.12
C LEU A 35 -18.32 -43.40 -1.23
N ALA A 36 -19.29 -43.59 -0.34
CA ALA A 36 -20.49 -42.76 -0.30
C ALA A 36 -20.18 -41.33 0.17
N ASP A 37 -19.29 -41.17 1.14
CA ASP A 37 -18.79 -39.86 1.60
C ASP A 37 -17.99 -39.16 0.50
N LEU A 38 -17.17 -39.89 -0.27
CA LEU A 38 -16.44 -39.36 -1.43
C LEU A 38 -17.38 -38.87 -2.54
N ASP A 39 -18.42 -39.63 -2.92
CA ASP A 39 -19.44 -39.15 -3.88
C ASP A 39 -20.30 -38.01 -3.30
N GLY A 40 -20.47 -38.03 -1.97
CA GLY A 40 -21.10 -36.99 -1.16
C GLY A 40 -20.29 -35.69 -1.03
N HIS A 41 -19.00 -35.68 -1.33
CA HIS A 41 -18.11 -34.53 -1.09
C HIS A 41 -18.45 -33.32 -1.98
N VAL A 42 -18.38 -32.13 -1.40
CA VAL A 42 -18.72 -30.88 -2.11
C VAL A 42 -17.69 -30.58 -3.19
N GLY A 43 -16.39 -30.56 -2.87
CA GLY A 43 -15.31 -30.36 -3.83
C GLY A 43 -15.30 -31.39 -4.96
N HIS A 44 -15.59 -32.66 -4.68
CA HIS A 44 -15.73 -33.69 -5.71
C HIS A 44 -16.85 -33.36 -6.71
N ARG A 45 -18.05 -32.98 -6.22
CA ARG A 45 -19.14 -32.55 -7.12
C ARG A 45 -18.79 -31.29 -7.90
N MET A 46 -18.13 -30.32 -7.27
CA MET A 46 -17.68 -29.09 -7.96
C MET A 46 -16.64 -29.39 -9.04
N LEU A 47 -15.67 -30.26 -8.77
CA LEU A 47 -14.67 -30.72 -9.74
C LEU A 47 -15.28 -31.50 -10.92
N ARG A 48 -16.29 -32.35 -10.69
CA ARG A 48 -17.04 -33.03 -11.76
C ARG A 48 -17.87 -32.08 -12.63
N GLY A 49 -18.32 -30.95 -12.09
CA GLY A 49 -19.17 -29.97 -12.78
C GLY A 49 -18.44 -28.77 -13.39
N ALA A 50 -17.14 -28.62 -13.15
CA ALA A 50 -16.38 -27.45 -13.57
C ALA A 50 -15.61 -27.66 -14.89
N ASP A 51 -15.56 -26.63 -15.73
CA ASP A 51 -14.71 -26.60 -16.94
C ASP A 51 -13.22 -26.38 -16.58
N LEU A 52 -12.63 -27.34 -15.87
CA LEU A 52 -11.24 -27.27 -15.37
C LEU A 52 -10.22 -27.12 -16.50
N VAL A 53 -9.16 -26.36 -16.25
CA VAL A 53 -8.06 -26.15 -17.20
C VAL A 53 -6.68 -26.36 -16.54
N GLY A 54 -5.63 -26.25 -17.36
CA GLY A 54 -4.23 -26.19 -16.92
C GLY A 54 -3.79 -27.29 -15.95
N ARG A 55 -3.31 -26.91 -14.76
CA ARG A 55 -2.74 -27.81 -13.76
C ARG A 55 -3.80 -28.57 -12.98
N THR A 56 -4.89 -27.89 -12.63
CA THR A 56 -6.03 -28.48 -11.90
C THR A 56 -6.69 -29.58 -12.74
N ARG A 57 -6.90 -29.35 -14.05
CA ARG A 57 -7.40 -30.40 -14.96
C ARG A 57 -6.50 -31.64 -14.95
N ARG A 58 -5.18 -31.48 -15.09
CA ARG A 58 -4.25 -32.63 -15.14
C ARG A 58 -4.25 -33.44 -13.84
N ARG A 59 -4.28 -32.78 -12.68
CA ARG A 59 -4.38 -33.46 -11.38
C ARG A 59 -5.74 -34.13 -11.19
N TRP A 60 -6.82 -33.46 -11.60
CA TRP A 60 -8.16 -34.03 -11.51
C TRP A 60 -8.36 -35.22 -12.46
N GLU A 61 -7.83 -35.18 -13.68
CA GLU A 61 -7.86 -36.32 -14.62
C GLU A 61 -7.18 -37.54 -13.99
N HIS A 62 -6.00 -37.36 -13.39
CA HIS A 62 -5.28 -38.44 -12.70
C HIS A 62 -6.05 -38.97 -11.47
N ALA A 63 -6.52 -38.09 -10.58
CA ALA A 63 -7.35 -38.48 -9.44
C ALA A 63 -8.64 -39.20 -9.87
N SER A 64 -9.25 -38.77 -10.99
CA SER A 64 -10.44 -39.41 -11.53
C SER A 64 -10.14 -40.84 -12.02
N GLU A 65 -8.98 -41.11 -12.62
CA GLU A 65 -8.56 -42.49 -12.93
C GLU A 65 -8.49 -43.37 -11.66
N HIS A 66 -7.97 -42.83 -10.55
CA HIS A 66 -7.96 -43.51 -9.25
C HIS A 66 -9.39 -43.74 -8.70
N VAL A 67 -10.29 -42.76 -8.78
CA VAL A 67 -11.70 -42.93 -8.41
C VAL A 67 -12.38 -44.03 -9.25
N HIS A 68 -12.13 -44.11 -10.56
CA HIS A 68 -12.67 -45.18 -11.40
C HIS A 68 -12.04 -46.56 -11.07
N SER A 69 -10.73 -46.61 -10.79
CA SER A 69 -10.03 -47.82 -10.32
C SER A 69 -10.64 -48.32 -9.00
N LEU A 70 -10.84 -47.43 -8.04
CA LEU A 70 -11.43 -47.68 -6.73
C LEU A 70 -12.81 -48.33 -6.83
N TRP A 71 -13.74 -47.72 -7.58
CA TRP A 71 -15.08 -48.29 -7.80
C TRP A 71 -15.02 -49.66 -8.50
N ALA A 72 -14.18 -49.82 -9.53
CA ALA A 72 -14.07 -51.08 -10.26
C ALA A 72 -13.47 -52.23 -9.42
N VAL A 73 -12.48 -51.93 -8.57
CA VAL A 73 -11.90 -52.90 -7.62
C VAL A 73 -12.89 -53.21 -6.50
N TYR A 74 -13.61 -52.23 -5.98
CA TYR A 74 -14.67 -52.44 -4.97
C TYR A 74 -15.78 -53.36 -5.51
N ASP A 75 -16.24 -53.14 -6.73
CA ASP A 75 -17.23 -53.98 -7.40
C ASP A 75 -16.79 -55.44 -7.56
N ALA A 76 -15.51 -55.65 -7.90
CA ALA A 76 -14.91 -56.98 -8.02
C ALA A 76 -14.75 -57.64 -6.64
N PHE A 77 -14.29 -56.88 -5.64
CA PHE A 77 -14.17 -57.31 -4.25
C PHE A 77 -15.53 -57.73 -3.70
N ARG A 78 -16.56 -56.89 -3.82
CA ARG A 78 -17.92 -57.16 -3.31
C ARG A 78 -18.51 -58.44 -3.90
N ARG A 79 -18.31 -58.72 -5.19
CA ARG A 79 -18.73 -59.99 -5.83
C ARG A 79 -18.03 -61.22 -5.25
N VAL A 80 -16.76 -61.12 -4.86
CA VAL A 80 -16.04 -62.21 -4.20
C VAL A 80 -16.56 -62.40 -2.77
N VAL A 81 -16.80 -61.32 -2.03
CA VAL A 81 -17.38 -61.38 -0.68
C VAL A 81 -18.79 -62.00 -0.70
N ASP A 82 -19.66 -61.57 -1.62
CA ASP A 82 -20.99 -62.16 -1.82
C ASP A 82 -20.89 -63.66 -2.14
N ARG A 83 -20.01 -64.06 -3.06
CA ARG A 83 -19.78 -65.47 -3.42
C ARG A 83 -19.29 -66.32 -2.24
N ILE A 84 -18.40 -65.77 -1.39
CA ILE A 84 -17.93 -66.47 -0.17
C ILE A 84 -19.10 -66.66 0.81
N GLN A 85 -19.97 -65.65 0.96
CA GLN A 85 -21.18 -65.76 1.79
C GLN A 85 -22.16 -66.81 1.24
N GLU A 86 -22.45 -66.78 -0.06
CA GLU A 86 -23.31 -67.77 -0.73
C GLU A 86 -22.80 -69.20 -0.51
N LEU A 87 -21.51 -69.46 -0.80
CA LEU A 87 -20.87 -70.76 -0.57
C LEU A 87 -20.91 -71.18 0.91
N ARG A 88 -20.79 -70.23 1.85
CA ARG A 88 -20.88 -70.52 3.29
C ARG A 88 -22.29 -70.90 3.75
N VAL A 89 -23.33 -70.37 3.10
CA VAL A 89 -24.75 -70.63 3.38
C VAL A 89 -25.27 -71.87 2.64
N SER A 90 -24.82 -72.13 1.41
CA SER A 90 -25.27 -73.26 0.58
C SER A 90 -24.38 -74.51 0.68
N GLY A 91 -23.18 -74.39 1.23
CA GLY A 91 -22.19 -75.47 1.33
C GLY A 91 -22.63 -76.60 2.26
N GLY A 92 -22.20 -77.83 1.97
CA GLY A 92 -22.55 -79.03 2.73
C GLY A 92 -21.77 -79.20 4.04
N GLY A 93 -20.91 -78.23 4.39
CA GLY A 93 -20.00 -78.32 5.53
C GLY A 93 -18.82 -79.28 5.29
N GLY A 94 -18.54 -79.60 4.02
CA GLY A 94 -17.51 -80.56 3.65
C GLY A 94 -16.09 -79.99 3.76
N HIS A 95 -15.10 -80.89 3.80
CA HIS A 95 -13.68 -80.51 3.83
C HIS A 95 -13.21 -79.88 2.50
N GLU A 96 -13.93 -80.11 1.40
CA GLU A 96 -13.74 -79.44 0.11
C GLU A 96 -14.27 -77.99 0.15
N ASP A 97 -15.47 -77.76 0.71
CA ASP A 97 -16.01 -76.40 0.93
C ASP A 97 -15.07 -75.59 1.83
N GLN A 98 -14.57 -76.20 2.90
CA GLN A 98 -13.64 -75.58 3.85
C GLN A 98 -12.30 -75.18 3.18
N ALA A 99 -11.80 -76.01 2.27
CA ALA A 99 -10.60 -75.71 1.48
C ALA A 99 -10.85 -74.59 0.45
N LEU A 100 -11.98 -74.63 -0.27
CA LEU A 100 -12.37 -73.61 -1.25
C LEU A 100 -12.57 -72.23 -0.59
N LEU A 101 -13.24 -72.19 0.56
CA LEU A 101 -13.41 -70.96 1.34
C LEU A 101 -12.07 -70.44 1.87
N THR A 102 -11.17 -71.33 2.31
CA THR A 102 -9.80 -70.94 2.74
C THR A 102 -9.01 -70.33 1.58
N SER A 103 -9.09 -70.90 0.36
CA SER A 103 -8.41 -70.32 -0.82
C SER A 103 -9.03 -68.99 -1.23
N LEU A 104 -10.36 -68.86 -1.22
CA LEU A 104 -11.02 -67.59 -1.59
C LEU A 104 -10.70 -66.44 -0.63
N LEU A 105 -10.40 -66.74 0.63
CA LEU A 105 -10.03 -65.76 1.65
C LEU A 105 -8.55 -65.36 1.63
N ASN A 106 -7.64 -66.29 1.31
CA ASN A 106 -6.18 -66.07 1.39
C ASN A 106 -5.50 -65.85 0.04
N ASP A 107 -5.96 -66.53 -1.01
CA ASP A 107 -5.31 -66.56 -2.32
C ASP A 107 -5.87 -65.48 -3.27
N ALA A 108 -5.22 -65.36 -4.43
CA ALA A 108 -5.51 -64.35 -5.45
C ALA A 108 -6.88 -64.57 -6.13
N SER A 109 -7.93 -64.01 -5.51
CA SER A 109 -9.35 -64.32 -5.81
C SER A 109 -10.15 -63.14 -6.34
N VAL A 110 -9.70 -61.89 -6.14
CA VAL A 110 -10.34 -60.68 -6.67
C VAL A 110 -9.80 -60.42 -8.08
N PRO A 111 -10.62 -60.48 -9.14
CA PRO A 111 -10.16 -60.14 -10.49
C PRO A 111 -9.97 -58.63 -10.58
N LEU A 112 -8.76 -58.16 -10.90
CA LEU A 112 -8.55 -56.75 -11.22
C LEU A 112 -9.20 -56.42 -12.57
N PRO A 113 -9.80 -55.23 -12.73
CA PRO A 113 -10.23 -54.76 -14.04
C PRO A 113 -9.02 -54.72 -14.97
N ALA A 114 -9.12 -55.40 -16.12
CA ALA A 114 -8.04 -55.41 -17.09
C ALA A 114 -7.77 -53.97 -17.56
N ARG A 115 -6.52 -53.52 -17.40
CA ARG A 115 -6.00 -52.33 -18.11
C ARG A 115 -6.35 -52.49 -19.59
N GLU A 116 -6.79 -51.43 -20.28
CA GLU A 116 -7.19 -51.54 -21.69
C GLU A 116 -5.99 -51.89 -22.59
N VAL A 117 -5.72 -53.18 -22.75
CA VAL A 117 -4.68 -53.69 -23.64
C VAL A 117 -5.17 -53.49 -25.09
N PRO A 118 -4.42 -52.77 -25.95
CA PRO A 118 -4.75 -52.61 -27.35
C PRO A 118 -4.97 -53.96 -28.04
N LEU A 119 -5.93 -54.04 -28.97
CA LEU A 119 -6.31 -55.30 -29.64
C LEU A 119 -5.11 -56.07 -30.25
N ARG A 120 -4.08 -55.36 -30.72
CA ARG A 120 -2.83 -55.91 -31.26
C ARG A 120 -1.95 -56.66 -30.27
N GLU A 121 -2.10 -56.40 -28.96
CA GLU A 121 -1.35 -57.01 -27.86
C GLU A 121 -2.15 -58.12 -27.15
N ARG A 122 -3.43 -58.29 -27.50
CA ARG A 122 -4.26 -59.41 -27.01
C ARG A 122 -3.94 -60.69 -27.76
N GLY A 123 -3.02 -61.49 -27.22
CA GLY A 123 -2.83 -62.87 -27.67
C GLY A 123 -4.11 -63.70 -27.45
N LEU A 124 -4.39 -64.65 -28.36
CA LEU A 124 -5.56 -65.54 -28.35
C LEU A 124 -5.71 -66.43 -27.08
N LEU A 125 -4.72 -66.41 -26.19
CA LEU A 125 -4.68 -67.16 -24.93
C LEU A 125 -4.55 -66.25 -23.68
N HIS A 126 -4.77 -64.94 -23.80
CA HIS A 126 -4.72 -64.02 -22.65
C HIS A 126 -6.00 -64.09 -21.80
N ALA A 127 -6.28 -65.30 -21.27
CA ALA A 127 -7.36 -65.61 -20.35
C ALA A 127 -6.83 -65.65 -18.91
N GLY A 128 -6.19 -64.54 -18.50
CA GLY A 128 -5.63 -64.36 -17.17
C GLY A 128 -5.74 -62.90 -16.78
N GLY A 129 -6.94 -62.48 -16.39
CA GLY A 129 -7.09 -61.22 -15.65
C GLY A 129 -6.27 -61.35 -14.36
N GLU A 130 -5.43 -60.36 -14.10
CA GLU A 130 -4.55 -60.35 -12.93
C GLU A 130 -5.42 -60.40 -11.67
N SER A 131 -5.37 -61.52 -10.94
CA SER A 131 -6.12 -61.67 -9.70
C SER A 131 -5.25 -61.27 -8.50
N THR A 132 -5.89 -60.68 -7.50
CA THR A 132 -5.23 -60.21 -6.28
C THR A 132 -5.93 -60.76 -5.04
N THR A 133 -5.25 -60.78 -3.89
CA THR A 133 -5.86 -61.21 -2.63
C THR A 133 -6.83 -60.15 -2.12
N LEU A 134 -7.79 -60.53 -1.25
CA LEU A 134 -8.71 -59.59 -0.63
C LEU A 134 -7.97 -58.45 0.10
N ALA A 135 -6.91 -58.78 0.85
CA ALA A 135 -6.10 -57.79 1.56
C ALA A 135 -5.35 -56.84 0.61
N ALA A 136 -4.84 -57.34 -0.53
CA ALA A 136 -4.18 -56.49 -1.52
C ALA A 136 -5.17 -55.66 -2.35
N ALA A 137 -6.42 -56.12 -2.54
CA ALA A 137 -7.50 -55.30 -3.08
C ALA A 137 -7.84 -54.14 -2.12
N VAL A 138 -7.98 -54.41 -0.81
CA VAL A 138 -8.20 -53.38 0.21
C VAL A 138 -7.05 -52.37 0.23
N ALA A 139 -5.80 -52.82 0.28
CA ALA A 139 -4.63 -51.92 0.28
C ALA A 139 -4.58 -51.03 -0.98
N ARG A 140 -4.95 -51.57 -2.15
CA ARG A 140 -5.04 -50.80 -3.39
C ARG A 140 -6.19 -49.79 -3.36
N MET A 141 -7.36 -50.17 -2.85
CA MET A 141 -8.50 -49.27 -2.68
C MET A 141 -8.17 -48.13 -1.72
N SER A 142 -7.49 -48.39 -0.60
CA SER A 142 -7.01 -47.34 0.31
C SER A 142 -6.04 -46.37 -0.38
N ALA A 143 -5.08 -46.87 -1.17
CA ALA A 143 -4.16 -46.02 -1.92
C ALA A 143 -4.87 -45.18 -3.00
N ASP A 144 -5.78 -45.78 -3.78
CA ASP A 144 -6.58 -45.05 -4.79
C ASP A 144 -7.49 -43.99 -4.14
N TYR A 145 -7.97 -44.22 -2.91
CA TYR A 145 -8.73 -43.25 -2.11
C TYR A 145 -7.87 -42.11 -1.55
N GLU A 146 -6.67 -42.41 -1.04
CA GLU A 146 -5.71 -41.41 -0.54
C GLU A 146 -5.26 -40.45 -1.66
N GLU A 147 -4.92 -40.95 -2.84
CA GLU A 147 -4.57 -40.11 -4.01
C GLU A 147 -5.75 -39.25 -4.50
N ALA A 148 -6.97 -39.80 -4.50
CA ALA A 148 -8.15 -39.04 -4.90
C ALA A 148 -8.50 -37.92 -3.88
N THR A 149 -8.37 -38.22 -2.59
CA THR A 149 -8.68 -37.25 -1.52
C THR A 149 -7.61 -36.17 -1.37
N GLU A 150 -6.32 -36.45 -1.63
CA GLU A 150 -5.27 -35.41 -1.69
C GLU A 150 -5.64 -34.31 -2.67
N VAL A 151 -6.01 -34.68 -3.91
CA VAL A 151 -6.32 -33.71 -4.96
C VAL A 151 -7.59 -32.92 -4.62
N ILE A 152 -8.62 -33.56 -4.06
CA ILE A 152 -9.85 -32.88 -3.64
C ILE A 152 -9.54 -31.87 -2.52
N SER A 153 -8.86 -32.29 -1.46
CA SER A 153 -8.50 -31.41 -0.33
C SER A 153 -7.53 -30.30 -0.73
N ALA A 154 -6.61 -30.54 -1.67
CA ALA A 154 -5.73 -29.50 -2.20
C ALA A 154 -6.51 -28.43 -2.99
N VAL A 155 -7.52 -28.83 -3.77
CA VAL A 155 -8.40 -27.88 -4.49
C VAL A 155 -9.29 -27.11 -3.52
N GLU A 156 -9.90 -27.78 -2.53
CA GLU A 156 -10.73 -27.14 -1.51
C GLU A 156 -9.92 -26.12 -0.70
N THR A 157 -8.72 -26.49 -0.24
CA THR A 157 -7.80 -25.58 0.46
C THR A 157 -7.45 -24.34 -0.38
N ALA A 158 -7.20 -24.52 -1.69
CA ALA A 158 -6.94 -23.41 -2.60
C ALA A 158 -8.18 -22.52 -2.76
N TRP A 159 -9.37 -23.12 -2.91
CA TRP A 159 -10.63 -22.41 -3.05
C TRP A 159 -11.04 -21.64 -1.79
N ASP A 160 -10.89 -22.21 -0.60
CA ASP A 160 -11.18 -21.54 0.68
C ASP A 160 -10.27 -20.32 0.88
N ALA A 161 -9.02 -20.38 0.40
CA ALA A 161 -8.08 -19.27 0.45
C ALA A 161 -8.26 -18.21 -0.66
N LEU A 162 -8.88 -18.56 -1.80
CA LEU A 162 -8.99 -17.69 -2.98
C LEU A 162 -10.38 -17.05 -3.15
N HIS A 163 -11.46 -17.76 -2.82
CA HIS A 163 -12.83 -17.24 -3.01
C HIS A 163 -13.13 -15.98 -2.18
N PRO A 164 -12.78 -15.88 -0.88
CA PRO A 164 -13.01 -14.66 -0.11
C PRO A 164 -12.29 -13.45 -0.69
N ARG A 165 -11.03 -13.65 -1.13
CA ARG A 165 -10.22 -12.62 -1.78
C ARG A 165 -10.82 -12.18 -3.11
N LEU A 166 -11.32 -13.11 -3.93
CA LEU A 166 -12.00 -12.77 -5.18
C LEU A 166 -13.29 -11.95 -4.91
N ALA A 167 -14.08 -12.34 -3.91
CA ALA A 167 -15.28 -11.60 -3.52
C ALA A 167 -14.97 -10.18 -3.02
N GLU A 168 -13.85 -9.97 -2.32
CA GLU A 168 -13.37 -8.62 -1.96
C GLU A 168 -13.04 -7.78 -3.20
N LEU A 169 -12.40 -8.37 -4.22
CA LEU A 169 -12.08 -7.68 -5.48
C LEU A 169 -13.36 -7.33 -6.27
N ASP A 170 -14.33 -8.25 -6.34
CA ASP A 170 -15.64 -8.01 -6.96
C ASP A 170 -16.42 -6.89 -6.25
N ALA A 171 -16.39 -6.85 -4.91
CA ALA A 171 -16.99 -5.77 -4.12
C ALA A 171 -16.30 -4.42 -4.39
N MET A 172 -14.95 -4.40 -4.44
CA MET A 172 -14.20 -3.19 -4.81
C MET A 172 -14.50 -2.71 -6.23
N TRP A 173 -14.70 -3.64 -7.17
CA TRP A 173 -15.13 -3.30 -8.53
C TRP A 173 -16.53 -2.67 -8.56
N HIS A 174 -17.48 -3.17 -7.77
CA HIS A 174 -18.82 -2.58 -7.66
C HIS A 174 -18.81 -1.17 -7.05
N GLU A 175 -17.97 -0.93 -6.04
CA GLU A 175 -17.72 0.42 -5.51
C GLU A 175 -17.13 1.36 -6.58
N ILE A 176 -16.17 0.88 -7.39
CA ILE A 176 -15.57 1.64 -8.48
C ILE A 176 -16.61 2.02 -9.53
N CYS A 177 -17.48 1.09 -9.95
CA CYS A 177 -18.58 1.41 -10.88
C CYS A 177 -19.48 2.51 -10.31
N THR A 178 -19.93 2.35 -9.06
CA THR A 178 -20.78 3.31 -8.37
C THR A 178 -20.14 4.71 -8.29
N PHE A 179 -18.84 4.80 -8.02
CA PHE A 179 -18.14 6.09 -8.00
C PHE A 179 -17.91 6.65 -9.41
N SER A 180 -17.64 5.82 -10.41
CA SER A 180 -17.53 6.24 -11.82
C SER A 180 -18.82 6.88 -12.33
N ASP A 181 -19.98 6.26 -12.04
CA ASP A 181 -21.30 6.79 -12.40
C ASP A 181 -21.56 8.15 -11.75
N LEU A 182 -21.22 8.29 -10.45
CA LEU A 182 -21.36 9.54 -9.71
C LEU A 182 -20.40 10.66 -10.17
N VAL A 183 -19.23 10.29 -10.72
CA VAL A 183 -18.26 11.22 -11.31
C VAL A 183 -18.63 11.58 -12.76
N GLY A 184 -19.40 10.72 -13.44
CA GLY A 184 -19.81 10.88 -14.84
C GLY A 184 -18.78 10.36 -15.85
N LEU A 185 -18.02 9.32 -15.49
CA LEU A 185 -17.06 8.66 -16.40
C LEU A 185 -17.77 7.67 -17.33
N GLY A 186 -17.14 7.34 -18.46
CA GLY A 186 -17.66 6.33 -19.39
C GLY A 186 -17.36 4.90 -18.93
N GLU A 187 -18.21 3.95 -19.33
CA GLU A 187 -18.07 2.52 -19.00
C GLU A 187 -16.71 1.93 -19.44
N ASP A 188 -16.17 2.41 -20.58
CA ASP A 188 -14.92 1.96 -21.16
C ASP A 188 -13.67 2.33 -20.34
N GLU A 189 -13.75 3.33 -19.45
CA GLU A 189 -12.55 3.93 -18.81
C GLU A 189 -11.80 2.94 -17.90
N HIS A 190 -12.47 1.87 -17.48
CA HIS A 190 -11.91 0.82 -16.63
C HIS A 190 -11.97 -0.58 -17.27
N GLU A 191 -12.16 -0.67 -18.59
CA GLU A 191 -12.24 -1.95 -19.34
C GLU A 191 -11.02 -2.87 -19.08
N SER A 192 -9.80 -2.34 -19.16
CA SER A 192 -8.59 -3.13 -18.87
C SER A 192 -8.55 -3.67 -17.44
N LEU A 193 -9.06 -2.91 -16.46
CA LEU A 193 -9.10 -3.34 -15.07
C LEU A 193 -10.18 -4.40 -14.84
N ARG A 194 -11.29 -4.31 -15.58
CA ARG A 194 -12.32 -5.34 -15.64
C ARG A 194 -11.81 -6.63 -16.27
N ALA A 195 -11.12 -6.55 -17.40
CA ALA A 195 -10.52 -7.69 -18.08
C ALA A 195 -9.50 -8.43 -17.18
N ASP A 196 -8.69 -7.70 -16.42
CA ASP A 196 -7.76 -8.27 -15.44
C ASP A 196 -8.50 -9.00 -14.30
N LEU A 197 -9.61 -8.44 -13.79
CA LEU A 197 -10.46 -9.08 -12.77
C LEU A 197 -11.15 -10.34 -13.31
N ASP A 198 -11.75 -10.27 -14.50
CA ASP A 198 -12.41 -11.41 -15.14
C ASP A 198 -11.39 -12.54 -15.43
N ALA A 199 -10.15 -12.20 -15.82
CA ALA A 199 -9.05 -13.15 -16.02
C ALA A 199 -8.59 -13.81 -14.70
N VAL A 200 -8.37 -13.03 -13.63
CA VAL A 200 -8.01 -13.58 -12.31
C VAL A 200 -9.13 -14.47 -11.76
N GLY A 201 -10.39 -14.03 -11.88
CA GLY A 201 -11.56 -14.82 -11.48
C GLY A 201 -11.72 -16.11 -12.30
N ALA A 202 -11.41 -16.08 -13.60
CA ALA A 202 -11.39 -17.28 -14.42
C ALA A 202 -10.32 -18.28 -13.96
N THR A 203 -9.12 -17.81 -13.62
CA THR A 203 -8.04 -18.66 -13.06
C THR A 203 -8.45 -19.28 -11.73
N VAL A 204 -8.98 -18.50 -10.77
CA VAL A 204 -9.44 -19.02 -9.47
C VAL A 204 -10.53 -20.09 -9.63
N ARG A 205 -11.48 -19.89 -10.55
CA ARG A 205 -12.59 -20.83 -10.77
C ARG A 205 -12.20 -22.09 -11.56
N ARG A 206 -11.27 -21.99 -12.51
CA ARG A 206 -10.97 -23.07 -13.48
C ARG A 206 -9.61 -23.75 -13.31
N ASP A 207 -8.64 -23.09 -12.68
CA ASP A 207 -7.33 -23.65 -12.37
C ASP A 207 -6.75 -23.14 -11.04
N PRO A 208 -7.43 -23.34 -9.89
CA PRO A 208 -6.95 -22.91 -8.58
C PRO A 208 -5.56 -23.47 -8.22
N LEU A 209 -5.22 -24.69 -8.64
CA LEU A 209 -3.91 -25.30 -8.36
C LEU A 209 -2.76 -24.68 -9.17
N SER A 210 -3.04 -23.83 -10.17
CA SER A 210 -2.00 -23.00 -10.80
C SER A 210 -1.44 -21.94 -9.85
N LEU A 211 -2.22 -21.54 -8.84
CA LEU A 211 -1.86 -20.57 -7.80
C LEU A 211 -1.34 -21.25 -6.53
N VAL A 212 -0.93 -22.53 -6.58
CA VAL A 212 -0.40 -23.27 -5.42
C VAL A 212 1.05 -23.69 -5.68
N GLU A 213 2.00 -23.06 -4.99
CA GLU A 213 3.43 -23.40 -5.03
C GLU A 213 3.84 -23.97 -3.66
N ASP A 214 4.50 -25.13 -3.65
CA ASP A 214 4.99 -25.82 -2.43
C ASP A 214 3.97 -25.89 -1.27
N GLY A 215 2.71 -26.20 -1.61
CA GLY A 215 1.59 -26.31 -0.66
C GLY A 215 1.01 -24.97 -0.17
N HIS A 216 1.53 -23.84 -0.64
CA HIS A 216 1.10 -22.50 -0.26
C HIS A 216 0.39 -21.81 -1.43
N VAL A 217 -0.66 -21.03 -1.12
CA VAL A 217 -1.43 -20.30 -2.13
C VAL A 217 -0.74 -18.98 -2.47
N ASP A 218 -0.21 -18.84 -3.69
CA ASP A 218 0.30 -17.57 -4.21
C ASP A 218 -0.87 -16.61 -4.52
N ALA A 219 -1.10 -15.70 -3.58
CA ALA A 219 -2.06 -14.62 -3.74
C ALA A 219 -1.47 -13.38 -4.43
N SER A 220 -0.21 -13.40 -4.91
CA SER A 220 0.47 -12.20 -5.42
C SER A 220 -0.21 -11.58 -6.64
N SER A 221 -0.88 -12.37 -7.47
CA SER A 221 -1.68 -11.88 -8.60
C SER A 221 -2.93 -11.12 -8.14
N LEU A 222 -3.68 -11.68 -7.18
CA LEU A 222 -4.84 -11.04 -6.56
C LEU A 222 -4.43 -9.76 -5.82
N GLU A 223 -3.30 -9.79 -5.08
CA GLU A 223 -2.78 -8.65 -4.34
C GLU A 223 -2.36 -7.49 -5.26
N ARG A 224 -1.69 -7.77 -6.39
CA ARG A 224 -1.38 -6.75 -7.40
C ARG A 224 -2.65 -6.12 -7.99
N LEU A 225 -3.71 -6.91 -8.19
CA LEU A 225 -4.99 -6.41 -8.65
C LEU A 225 -5.71 -5.59 -7.57
N ARG A 226 -5.68 -6.03 -6.31
CA ARG A 226 -6.22 -5.30 -5.14
C ARG A 226 -5.64 -3.89 -5.07
N LEU A 227 -4.31 -3.75 -5.11
CA LEU A 227 -3.64 -2.45 -5.07
C LEU A 227 -4.02 -1.54 -6.25
N ARG A 228 -4.29 -2.11 -7.44
CA ARG A 228 -4.78 -1.35 -8.60
C ARG A 228 -6.23 -0.87 -8.42
N LEU A 229 -7.13 -1.74 -7.93
CA LEU A 229 -8.51 -1.38 -7.60
C LEU A 229 -8.56 -0.32 -6.49
N GLU A 230 -7.78 -0.49 -5.43
CA GLU A 230 -7.70 0.47 -4.31
C GLU A 230 -7.22 1.85 -4.76
N ARG A 231 -6.23 1.89 -5.65
CA ARG A 231 -5.76 3.14 -6.25
C ARG A 231 -6.87 3.84 -7.03
N VAL A 232 -7.53 3.15 -7.96
CA VAL A 232 -8.62 3.72 -8.78
C VAL A 232 -9.79 4.17 -7.90
N ARG A 233 -10.15 3.37 -6.91
CA ARG A 233 -11.16 3.71 -5.89
C ARG A 233 -10.78 4.96 -5.09
N GLY A 234 -9.51 5.11 -4.71
CA GLY A 234 -9.00 6.31 -4.05
C GLY A 234 -9.12 7.55 -4.94
N GLU A 235 -8.62 7.47 -6.17
CA GLU A 235 -8.68 8.54 -7.17
C GLU A 235 -10.13 8.97 -7.49
N LEU A 236 -11.09 8.04 -7.47
CA LEU A 236 -12.52 8.32 -7.63
C LEU A 236 -13.14 8.97 -6.37
N ARG A 237 -12.77 8.54 -5.15
CA ARG A 237 -13.20 9.18 -3.91
C ARG A 237 -12.68 10.62 -3.79
N ASP A 238 -11.43 10.86 -4.20
CA ASP A 238 -10.85 12.20 -4.25
C ASP A 238 -11.54 13.08 -5.30
N ALA A 239 -11.91 12.52 -6.47
CA ALA A 239 -12.70 13.22 -7.48
C ALA A 239 -14.11 13.61 -6.97
N LEU A 240 -14.81 12.71 -6.27
CA LEU A 240 -16.10 13.01 -5.63
C LEU A 240 -15.97 14.08 -4.55
N ARG A 241 -14.96 13.98 -3.68
CA ARG A 241 -14.69 15.01 -2.66
C ARG A 241 -14.39 16.37 -3.31
N MET A 242 -13.65 16.38 -4.41
CA MET A 242 -13.33 17.60 -5.15
C MET A 242 -14.56 18.21 -5.83
N ARG A 243 -15.48 17.39 -6.35
CA ARG A 243 -16.81 17.82 -6.84
C ARG A 243 -17.62 18.47 -5.71
N ASP A 244 -17.77 17.78 -4.59
CA ASP A 244 -18.64 18.18 -3.49
C ASP A 244 -18.12 19.42 -2.73
N SER A 245 -16.82 19.67 -2.76
CA SER A 245 -16.17 20.82 -2.12
C SER A 245 -15.68 21.89 -3.12
N TYR A 246 -16.09 21.82 -4.39
CA TYR A 246 -15.57 22.69 -5.45
C TYR A 246 -15.78 24.18 -5.17
N ASP A 247 -17.03 24.61 -4.97
CA ASP A 247 -17.37 26.03 -4.89
C ASP A 247 -16.73 26.69 -3.65
N GLU A 248 -16.72 25.99 -2.51
CA GLU A 248 -16.04 26.43 -1.28
C GLU A 248 -14.51 26.53 -1.48
N SER A 249 -13.92 25.56 -2.18
CA SER A 249 -12.48 25.52 -2.44
C SER A 249 -12.03 26.60 -3.42
N VAL A 250 -12.84 26.91 -4.44
CA VAL A 250 -12.61 28.03 -5.36
C VAL A 250 -12.77 29.37 -4.67
N GLU A 251 -13.77 29.53 -3.80
CA GLU A 251 -13.97 30.80 -3.09
C GLU A 251 -12.84 31.08 -2.09
N ARG A 252 -12.39 30.06 -1.34
CA ARG A 252 -11.16 30.16 -0.51
C ARG A 252 -9.93 30.54 -1.35
N LEU A 253 -9.83 30.02 -2.58
CA LEU A 253 -8.70 30.30 -3.46
C LEU A 253 -8.76 31.72 -4.06
N ARG A 254 -9.95 32.21 -4.41
CA ARG A 254 -10.17 33.61 -4.85
C ARG A 254 -9.81 34.60 -3.74
N SER A 255 -10.30 34.37 -2.53
CA SER A 255 -9.95 35.17 -1.35
C SER A 255 -8.44 35.24 -1.12
N ALA A 256 -7.75 34.08 -1.16
CA ALA A 256 -6.30 34.04 -1.00
C ALA A 256 -5.53 34.73 -2.15
N ILE A 257 -6.05 34.73 -3.38
CA ILE A 257 -5.47 35.48 -4.52
C ILE A 257 -5.64 36.99 -4.32
N ASP A 258 -6.79 37.42 -3.76
CA ASP A 258 -7.05 38.83 -3.50
C ASP A 258 -6.19 39.36 -2.34
N ASP A 259 -5.98 38.57 -1.28
CA ASP A 259 -4.99 38.85 -0.21
C ASP A 259 -3.58 39.07 -0.78
N VAL A 260 -3.13 38.22 -1.71
CA VAL A 260 -1.84 38.40 -2.42
C VAL A 260 -1.83 39.70 -3.21
N GLY A 261 -2.95 40.04 -3.86
CA GLY A 261 -3.13 41.32 -4.54
C GLY A 261 -2.97 42.53 -3.63
N GLU A 262 -3.49 42.47 -2.39
CA GLU A 262 -3.31 43.55 -1.41
C GLU A 262 -1.84 43.70 -0.97
N VAL A 263 -1.15 42.58 -0.67
CA VAL A 263 0.28 42.58 -0.30
C VAL A 263 1.10 43.21 -1.43
N LEU A 264 0.90 42.77 -2.67
CA LEU A 264 1.58 43.32 -3.83
C LEU A 264 1.27 44.81 -4.05
N ALA A 265 0.03 45.25 -3.80
CA ALA A 265 -0.34 46.67 -3.88
C ALA A 265 0.36 47.51 -2.79
N ARG A 266 0.52 46.99 -1.56
CA ARG A 266 1.31 47.64 -0.51
C ARG A 266 2.80 47.70 -0.89
N ALA A 267 3.37 46.58 -1.33
CA ALA A 267 4.76 46.50 -1.77
C ALA A 267 5.08 47.47 -2.93
N ARG A 268 4.17 47.65 -3.90
CA ARG A 268 4.32 48.65 -4.98
C ARG A 268 4.37 50.09 -4.44
N ARG A 269 3.47 50.46 -3.52
CA ARG A 269 3.47 51.79 -2.86
C ARG A 269 4.73 52.01 -2.00
N LEU A 270 5.24 50.97 -1.35
CA LEU A 270 6.52 51.03 -0.64
C LEU A 270 7.69 51.20 -1.61
N ARG A 271 7.68 50.49 -2.75
CA ARG A 271 8.71 50.59 -3.78
C ARG A 271 8.80 51.99 -4.37
N GLU A 272 7.67 52.63 -4.68
CA GLU A 272 7.63 54.03 -5.13
C GLU A 272 8.30 54.97 -4.12
N GLN A 273 8.01 54.78 -2.83
CA GLN A 273 8.66 55.55 -1.76
C GLN A 273 10.16 55.26 -1.63
N VAL A 274 10.60 54.00 -1.75
CA VAL A 274 12.02 53.64 -1.72
C VAL A 274 12.74 54.29 -2.90
N VAL A 275 12.24 54.15 -4.14
CA VAL A 275 12.83 54.74 -5.34
C VAL A 275 12.91 56.28 -5.24
N ALA A 276 11.90 56.93 -4.67
CA ALA A 276 11.93 58.39 -4.45
C ALA A 276 12.90 58.84 -3.34
N LYS A 277 13.19 57.98 -2.35
CA LYS A 277 13.95 58.34 -1.13
C LYS A 277 15.38 57.79 -1.11
N ILE A 278 15.69 56.73 -1.86
CA ILE A 278 16.90 55.90 -1.75
C ILE A 278 17.42 55.55 -3.16
N SER A 279 18.71 55.78 -3.40
CA SER A 279 19.39 55.47 -4.68
C SER A 279 20.22 54.19 -4.61
N SER A 280 20.66 53.80 -3.42
CA SER A 280 21.57 52.66 -3.20
C SER A 280 21.28 52.04 -1.83
N PRO A 281 20.99 50.72 -1.75
CA PRO A 281 20.82 49.79 -2.87
C PRO A 281 19.57 50.13 -3.74
N PRO A 282 19.51 49.64 -4.99
CA PRO A 282 18.32 49.79 -5.83
C PRO A 282 17.12 49.05 -5.22
N ALA A 283 15.92 49.58 -5.41
CA ALA A 283 14.69 48.96 -4.91
C ALA A 283 14.36 47.65 -5.65
N VAL A 284 14.07 46.60 -4.89
CA VAL A 284 13.66 45.28 -5.42
C VAL A 284 12.43 45.41 -6.32
N GLY A 285 12.31 44.55 -7.33
CA GLY A 285 11.15 44.48 -8.21
C GLY A 285 9.95 43.84 -7.51
N VAL A 286 8.74 44.25 -7.86
CA VAL A 286 7.48 43.66 -7.36
C VAL A 286 6.67 43.16 -8.57
N PRO A 287 6.90 41.91 -9.03
CA PRO A 287 6.13 41.31 -10.13
C PRO A 287 4.63 41.24 -9.82
N ASP A 288 3.82 40.90 -10.82
CA ASP A 288 2.38 40.70 -10.64
C ASP A 288 1.96 39.28 -11.00
N HIS A 289 1.74 38.46 -9.99
CA HIS A 289 1.35 37.05 -10.15
C HIS A 289 -0.18 36.87 -10.20
N VAL A 290 -0.96 37.86 -9.70
CA VAL A 290 -2.42 37.80 -9.59
C VAL A 290 -3.13 37.47 -10.92
N PRO A 291 -2.76 38.04 -12.09
CA PRO A 291 -3.42 37.70 -13.35
C PRO A 291 -3.27 36.22 -13.72
N ALA A 292 -2.08 35.65 -13.55
CA ALA A 292 -1.82 34.24 -13.84
C ALA A 292 -2.56 33.30 -12.87
N LEU A 293 -2.64 33.67 -11.59
CA LEU A 293 -3.39 32.92 -10.58
C LEU A 293 -4.89 32.93 -10.89
N ARG A 294 -5.45 34.09 -11.27
CA ARG A 294 -6.86 34.21 -11.70
C ARG A 294 -7.16 33.43 -12.98
N THR A 295 -6.25 33.40 -13.96
CA THR A 295 -6.37 32.50 -15.11
C THR A 295 -6.41 31.03 -14.68
N GLY A 296 -5.58 30.65 -13.71
CA GLY A 296 -5.60 29.29 -13.15
C GLY A 296 -6.95 28.88 -12.53
N VAL A 297 -7.68 29.81 -11.91
CA VAL A 297 -9.04 29.57 -11.42
C VAL A 297 -10.02 29.36 -12.59
N ALA A 298 -9.92 30.16 -13.65
CA ALA A 298 -10.76 30.00 -14.84
C ALA A 298 -10.51 28.66 -15.56
N ASP A 299 -9.27 28.16 -15.55
CA ASP A 299 -8.96 26.81 -16.04
C ASP A 299 -9.67 25.72 -15.24
N MET A 300 -9.82 25.88 -13.91
CA MET A 300 -10.58 24.96 -13.07
C MET A 300 -12.07 24.97 -13.43
N ASP A 301 -12.67 26.14 -13.65
CA ASP A 301 -14.07 26.26 -14.10
C ASP A 301 -14.27 25.57 -15.47
N ALA A 302 -13.27 25.63 -16.36
CA ALA A 302 -13.26 24.93 -17.64
C ALA A 302 -13.00 23.41 -17.55
N LEU A 303 -12.36 22.92 -16.48
CA LEU A 303 -12.25 21.48 -16.18
C LEU A 303 -13.56 20.96 -15.58
N ARG A 304 -14.19 21.74 -14.70
CA ARG A 304 -15.51 21.44 -14.10
C ARG A 304 -16.58 21.26 -15.17
N SER A 305 -16.67 22.18 -16.13
CA SER A 305 -17.67 22.13 -17.20
C SER A 305 -17.54 20.92 -18.13
N ARG A 306 -16.40 20.20 -18.07
CA ARG A 306 -16.11 18.99 -18.83
C ARG A 306 -16.11 17.71 -17.98
N GLY A 307 -16.46 17.79 -16.69
CA GLY A 307 -16.44 16.64 -15.77
C GLY A 307 -15.05 16.07 -15.46
N ARG A 308 -13.95 16.81 -15.74
CA ARG A 308 -12.56 16.30 -15.61
C ARG A 308 -12.05 16.43 -14.17
N TRP A 309 -12.75 15.79 -13.23
CA TRP A 309 -12.55 15.95 -11.78
C TRP A 309 -11.15 15.56 -11.28
N ARG A 310 -10.53 14.50 -11.83
CA ARG A 310 -9.15 14.09 -11.47
C ARG A 310 -8.12 15.19 -11.79
N GLU A 311 -8.20 15.77 -12.99
CA GLU A 311 -7.32 16.86 -13.42
C GLU A 311 -7.60 18.17 -12.69
N LEU A 312 -8.87 18.41 -12.35
CA LEU A 312 -9.27 19.55 -11.53
C LEU A 312 -8.59 19.50 -10.15
N GLY A 313 -8.57 18.33 -9.49
CA GLY A 313 -7.87 18.16 -8.21
C GLY A 313 -6.36 18.41 -8.32
N ALA A 314 -5.71 17.92 -9.39
CA ALA A 314 -4.30 18.21 -9.66
C ALA A 314 -4.03 19.70 -9.91
N ARG A 315 -4.91 20.37 -10.68
CA ARG A 315 -4.84 21.81 -10.98
C ARG A 315 -5.04 22.65 -9.73
N PHE A 316 -6.00 22.30 -8.88
CA PHE A 316 -6.25 22.95 -7.60
C PHE A 316 -5.03 22.88 -6.69
N GLY A 317 -4.46 21.69 -6.46
CA GLY A 317 -3.26 21.54 -5.62
C GLY A 317 -2.04 22.28 -6.17
N SER A 318 -1.89 22.37 -7.50
CA SER A 318 -0.86 23.20 -8.14
C SER A 318 -1.09 24.69 -7.94
N LEU A 319 -2.35 25.14 -8.00
CA LEU A 319 -2.69 26.56 -7.86
C LEU A 319 -2.60 27.03 -6.41
N GLN A 320 -2.99 26.18 -5.44
CA GLN A 320 -2.76 26.44 -4.01
C GLN A 320 -1.28 26.69 -3.68
N ARG A 321 -0.38 25.86 -4.23
CA ARG A 321 1.08 26.07 -4.08
C ARG A 321 1.53 27.39 -4.69
N ALA A 322 1.10 27.69 -5.93
CA ALA A 322 1.44 28.94 -6.59
C ALA A 322 0.91 30.19 -5.85
N VAL A 323 -0.26 30.12 -5.21
CA VAL A 323 -0.78 31.19 -4.35
C VAL A 323 0.09 31.35 -3.09
N HIS A 324 0.48 30.26 -2.44
CA HIS A 324 1.35 30.30 -1.26
C HIS A 324 2.73 30.89 -1.59
N GLU A 325 3.37 30.40 -2.65
CA GLU A 325 4.66 30.90 -3.16
C GLU A 325 4.58 32.39 -3.50
N ALA A 326 3.55 32.83 -4.22
CA ALA A 326 3.34 34.25 -4.54
C ALA A 326 3.05 35.11 -3.30
N SER A 327 2.40 34.55 -2.28
CA SER A 327 2.11 35.25 -1.02
C SER A 327 3.38 35.50 -0.22
N ASP A 328 4.28 34.51 -0.16
CA ASP A 328 5.52 34.62 0.59
C ASP A 328 6.55 35.51 -0.14
N ASP A 329 6.67 35.38 -1.46
CA ASP A 329 7.50 36.26 -2.31
C ASP A 329 7.07 37.74 -2.18
N ALA A 330 5.76 37.99 -2.11
CA ALA A 330 5.20 39.34 -1.92
C ALA A 330 5.48 39.89 -0.51
N ARG A 331 5.39 39.07 0.54
CA ARG A 331 5.70 39.45 1.93
C ARG A 331 7.20 39.72 2.13
N GLU A 332 8.07 38.90 1.55
CA GLU A 332 9.52 39.10 1.57
C GLU A 332 9.89 40.46 0.97
N ARG A 333 9.29 40.81 -0.17
CA ARG A 333 9.46 42.13 -0.81
C ARG A 333 8.89 43.29 0.00
N GLU A 334 7.72 43.11 0.63
CA GLU A 334 7.16 44.10 1.56
C GLU A 334 8.12 44.37 2.73
N ALA A 335 8.72 43.32 3.29
CA ALA A 335 9.71 43.41 4.37
C ALA A 335 11.02 44.09 3.92
N ASP A 336 11.60 43.68 2.79
CA ASP A 336 12.82 44.28 2.23
C ASP A 336 12.68 45.78 1.99
N LEU A 337 11.59 46.19 1.33
CA LEU A 337 11.32 47.60 1.01
C LEU A 337 11.07 48.42 2.27
N THR A 338 10.42 47.83 3.28
CA THR A 338 10.23 48.46 4.60
C THR A 338 11.56 48.63 5.31
N GLY A 339 12.40 47.59 5.37
CA GLY A 339 13.71 47.61 6.00
C GLY A 339 14.65 48.67 5.41
N LEU A 340 14.56 48.96 4.10
CA LEU A 340 15.29 50.07 3.48
C LEU A 340 14.85 51.45 4.00
N LEU A 341 13.55 51.67 4.19
CA LEU A 341 13.02 52.92 4.74
C LEU A 341 13.34 53.07 6.24
N GLU A 342 13.20 51.99 7.00
CA GLU A 342 13.56 51.93 8.43
C GLU A 342 15.05 52.19 8.64
N ARG A 343 15.92 51.55 7.83
CA ARG A 343 17.37 51.79 7.87
C ARG A 343 17.72 53.25 7.63
N ARG A 344 17.01 53.94 6.73
CA ARG A 344 17.18 55.39 6.52
C ARG A 344 16.78 56.20 7.76
N ALA A 345 15.71 55.83 8.44
CA ALA A 345 15.27 56.48 9.68
C ALA A 345 16.25 56.22 10.84
N GLU A 346 16.72 54.98 11.01
CA GLU A 346 17.71 54.57 12.00
C GLU A 346 19.02 55.37 11.86
N LEU A 347 19.56 55.48 10.63
CA LEU A 347 20.79 56.24 10.38
C LEU A 347 20.66 57.73 10.72
N ARG A 348 19.48 58.33 10.51
CA ARG A 348 19.17 59.72 10.91
C ARG A 348 19.16 59.87 12.42
N GLY A 349 18.36 59.07 13.13
CA GLY A 349 18.30 59.10 14.60
C GLY A 349 19.67 58.83 15.26
N ARG A 350 20.49 57.97 14.67
CA ARG A 350 21.88 57.74 15.11
C ARG A 350 22.80 58.93 14.90
N LEU A 351 22.67 59.66 13.79
CA LEU A 351 23.43 60.90 13.58
C LEU A 351 23.05 61.96 14.62
N ASP A 352 21.77 62.11 14.91
CA ASP A 352 21.27 63.06 15.91
C ASP A 352 21.72 62.68 17.33
N ALA A 353 21.70 61.40 17.69
CA ALA A 353 22.22 60.90 18.96
C ALA A 353 23.74 61.14 19.11
N TYR A 354 24.52 60.93 18.06
CA TYR A 354 25.96 61.23 18.07
C TYR A 354 26.23 62.75 18.13
N ARG A 355 25.42 63.58 17.45
CA ARG A 355 25.49 65.04 17.56
C ARG A 355 25.21 65.51 18.98
N ALA A 356 24.15 65.02 19.62
CA ALA A 356 23.82 65.32 21.01
C ALA A 356 24.94 64.90 21.97
N ARG A 357 25.60 63.75 21.72
CA ARG A 357 26.79 63.33 22.48
C ARG A 357 27.97 64.28 22.29
N ALA A 358 28.25 64.73 21.07
CA ALA A 358 29.32 65.70 20.79
C ALA A 358 29.10 67.04 21.52
N VAL A 359 27.85 67.51 21.60
CA VAL A 359 27.47 68.71 22.36
C VAL A 359 27.72 68.53 23.85
N ARG A 360 27.27 67.41 24.45
CA ARG A 360 27.49 67.13 25.88
C ARG A 360 28.97 67.01 26.26
N LEU A 361 29.83 66.60 25.33
CA LEU A 361 31.28 66.51 25.54
C LEU A 361 32.03 67.83 25.28
N GLY A 362 31.34 68.91 24.88
CA GLY A 362 31.96 70.20 24.55
C GLY A 362 32.73 70.25 23.22
N VAL A 363 32.88 69.10 22.54
CA VAL A 363 33.70 68.96 21.32
C VAL A 363 32.92 69.23 20.02
N ALA A 364 31.64 69.59 20.10
CA ALA A 364 30.80 69.84 18.91
C ALA A 364 31.29 70.99 18.00
N GLY A 365 32.13 71.89 18.51
CA GLY A 365 32.75 72.97 17.72
C GLY A 365 34.01 72.56 16.96
N ASP A 366 34.52 71.33 17.14
CA ASP A 366 35.70 70.84 16.42
C ASP A 366 35.44 70.80 14.90
N GLY A 367 36.35 71.40 14.12
CA GLY A 367 36.17 71.57 12.67
C GLY A 367 36.09 70.24 11.91
N ARG A 368 36.77 69.19 12.37
CA ARG A 368 36.71 67.85 11.76
C ARG A 368 35.37 67.17 12.05
N LEU A 369 34.84 67.30 13.28
CA LEU A 369 33.49 66.84 13.62
C LEU A 369 32.40 67.60 12.87
N VAL A 370 32.48 68.93 12.77
CA VAL A 370 31.53 69.74 12.00
C VAL A 370 31.53 69.35 10.52
N GLY A 371 32.71 69.17 9.92
CA GLY A 371 32.84 68.71 8.52
C GLY A 371 32.23 67.32 8.30
N LEU A 372 32.59 66.34 9.14
CA LEU A 372 32.06 64.97 9.04
C LEU A 372 30.55 64.89 9.31
N HIS A 373 30.03 65.67 10.27
CA HIS A 373 28.59 65.79 10.50
C HIS A 373 27.87 66.35 9.27
N ARG A 374 28.43 67.39 8.63
CA ARG A 374 27.86 67.99 7.42
C ARG A 374 27.78 66.99 6.26
N VAL A 375 28.82 66.18 6.05
CA VAL A 375 28.84 65.12 5.03
C VAL A 375 27.78 64.05 5.34
N ALA A 376 27.71 63.55 6.58
CA ALA A 376 26.71 62.54 6.97
C ALA A 376 25.27 63.07 6.89
N HIS A 377 25.04 64.32 7.31
CA HIS A 377 23.73 64.98 7.23
C HIS A 377 23.32 65.19 5.76
N TRP A 378 24.22 65.69 4.91
CA TRP A 378 23.94 65.88 3.50
C TRP A 378 23.59 64.56 2.80
N ALA A 379 24.35 63.48 3.07
CA ALA A 379 24.05 62.15 2.52
C ALA A 379 22.67 61.62 2.95
N LEU A 380 22.24 61.88 4.19
CA LEU A 380 20.98 61.37 4.75
C LEU A 380 19.74 62.24 4.46
N TRP A 381 19.90 63.54 4.21
CA TRP A 381 18.80 64.48 3.94
C TRP A 381 18.59 64.79 2.46
N THR A 382 19.59 64.59 1.61
CA THR A 382 19.39 64.55 0.15
C THR A 382 18.48 63.39 -0.24
N ALA A 383 17.69 63.57 -1.29
CA ALA A 383 16.88 62.54 -1.92
C ALA A 383 17.17 62.51 -3.44
N PRO A 384 17.40 61.34 -4.04
CA PRO A 384 17.48 60.01 -3.41
C PRO A 384 18.81 59.80 -2.61
N CYS A 385 18.72 59.10 -1.48
CA CYS A 385 19.81 58.88 -0.52
C CYS A 385 20.59 57.59 -0.82
N ASP A 386 21.93 57.65 -0.86
CA ASP A 386 22.78 56.45 -0.88
C ASP A 386 23.00 55.96 0.56
N LEU A 387 22.36 54.85 0.94
CA LEU A 387 22.47 54.29 2.29
C LEU A 387 23.86 53.71 2.60
N ARG A 388 24.61 53.28 1.57
CA ARG A 388 25.98 52.79 1.72
C ARG A 388 26.92 53.95 2.03
N ALA A 389 26.85 55.02 1.23
CA ALA A 389 27.61 56.25 1.46
C ALA A 389 27.25 56.91 2.81
N ALA A 390 25.96 56.98 3.15
CA ALA A 390 25.49 57.50 4.43
C ALA A 390 26.00 56.67 5.63
N THR A 391 26.00 55.33 5.53
CA THR A 391 26.54 54.44 6.58
C THR A 391 28.05 54.65 6.75
N ALA A 392 28.80 54.84 5.66
CA ALA A 392 30.24 55.14 5.71
C ALA A 392 30.52 56.51 6.36
N ALA A 393 29.78 57.56 5.95
CA ALA A 393 29.91 58.90 6.52
C ALA A 393 29.60 58.94 8.03
N LEU A 394 28.52 58.27 8.45
CA LEU A 394 28.15 58.14 9.86
C LEU A 394 29.23 57.38 10.67
N SER A 395 29.83 56.35 10.08
CA SER A 395 30.90 55.57 10.70
C SER A 395 32.18 56.40 10.90
N SER A 396 32.54 57.23 9.92
CA SER A 396 33.66 58.18 10.02
C SER A 396 33.40 59.25 11.08
N TYR A 397 32.20 59.82 11.14
CA TYR A 397 31.81 60.76 12.21
C TYR A 397 31.90 60.13 13.61
N ARG A 398 31.36 58.90 13.77
CA ARG A 398 31.44 58.15 15.04
C ARG A 398 32.89 57.92 15.46
N ARG A 399 33.77 57.52 14.54
CA ARG A 399 35.19 57.27 14.82
C ARG A 399 35.90 58.55 15.28
N ALA A 400 35.74 59.66 14.56
CA ALA A 400 36.30 60.95 14.98
C ALA A 400 35.78 61.41 16.35
N LEU A 401 34.49 61.18 16.65
CA LEU A 401 33.91 61.50 17.97
C LEU A 401 34.50 60.63 19.09
N GLN A 402 34.86 59.39 18.81
CA GLN A 402 35.56 58.51 19.75
C GLN A 402 37.03 58.92 19.94
N GLU A 403 37.73 59.27 18.86
CA GLU A 403 39.11 59.80 18.93
C GLU A 403 39.16 61.08 19.78
N ILE A 404 38.37 62.09 19.42
CA ILE A 404 38.41 63.42 20.06
C ILE A 404 37.85 63.35 21.50
N GLY A 405 36.75 62.62 21.71
CA GLY A 405 36.18 62.42 23.06
C GLY A 405 37.01 61.51 23.96
N GLY A 406 37.79 60.57 23.41
CA GLY A 406 38.71 59.70 24.15
C GLY A 406 40.02 60.41 24.54
N THR A 407 40.44 61.40 23.75
CA THR A 407 41.59 62.26 24.09
C THR A 407 41.29 63.23 25.25
N GLY A 408 40.03 63.33 25.68
CA GLY A 408 39.56 64.18 26.78
C GLY A 408 39.31 63.48 28.12
N ALA A 409 39.98 62.36 28.42
CA ALA A 409 39.95 61.75 29.75
C ALA A 409 40.89 62.50 30.73
N PRO A 410 40.52 62.70 32.01
CA PRO A 410 41.15 63.70 32.86
C PRO A 410 42.52 63.28 33.42
N VAL A 411 43.51 64.17 33.29
CA VAL A 411 44.72 64.11 34.11
C VAL A 411 44.38 64.60 35.52
N ASN A 412 44.47 63.69 36.48
CA ASN A 412 44.23 63.92 37.90
C ASN A 412 45.22 64.97 38.48
N ARG A 413 44.74 65.88 39.33
CA ARG A 413 45.57 66.72 40.20
C ARG A 413 44.96 66.86 41.61
N THR A 414 45.57 66.11 42.52
CA THR A 414 45.98 66.55 43.87
C THR A 414 44.90 66.68 44.95
N THR A 415 44.78 65.63 45.78
CA THR A 415 44.70 65.75 47.25
C THR A 415 46.12 65.99 47.82
N PRO A 416 46.32 66.40 49.10
CA PRO A 416 45.38 66.57 50.23
C PRO A 416 45.29 68.07 50.67
N ASP A 417 44.86 68.51 51.88
CA ASP A 417 44.56 67.85 53.16
C ASP A 417 43.63 68.68 54.10
N ALA A 418 43.23 68.04 55.21
CA ALA A 418 42.93 68.56 56.57
C ALA A 418 41.85 69.65 56.81
N GLY A 419 40.84 69.28 57.63
CA GLY A 419 40.29 70.18 58.65
C GLY A 419 38.80 70.09 59.00
N ALA A 420 38.43 69.21 59.97
CA ALA A 420 37.27 69.33 60.89
C ALA A 420 35.83 69.35 60.31
N SER A 421 34.76 68.93 61.01
CA SER A 421 34.57 68.10 62.22
C SER A 421 33.10 67.64 62.28
N ASP A 422 32.87 66.48 62.90
CA ASP A 422 31.64 65.99 63.59
C ASP A 422 30.27 65.92 62.89
N GLY A 423 29.56 64.81 63.16
CA GLY A 423 28.17 64.61 62.71
C GLY A 423 27.71 63.15 62.68
N GLU A 424 27.62 62.50 63.85
CA GLU A 424 26.84 61.27 64.09
C GLU A 424 25.35 61.47 63.66
N SER A 425 24.49 60.47 63.40
CA SER A 425 24.53 59.04 63.71
C SER A 425 23.51 58.22 62.88
N GLU A 426 23.69 56.89 62.92
CA GLU A 426 22.74 55.76 62.82
C GLU A 426 21.41 55.77 62.02
N GLY A 427 21.13 54.61 61.40
CA GLY A 427 19.80 54.13 60.99
C GLY A 427 19.53 54.22 59.47
N GLY A 428 19.09 53.19 58.76
CA GLY A 428 18.77 51.81 59.15
C GLY A 428 17.60 51.25 58.32
N VAL A 429 17.73 49.98 57.89
CA VAL A 429 16.62 49.08 57.45
C VAL A 429 15.94 49.31 56.08
N SER A 430 16.17 48.33 55.19
CA SER A 430 15.25 47.68 54.23
C SER A 430 14.15 48.47 53.50
N ARG A 431 14.09 48.35 52.17
CA ARG A 431 13.47 47.17 51.51
C ARG A 431 13.90 46.99 50.05
#